data_AF-A0A945VTB7-F1
#
_entry.id   AF-A0A945VTB7-F1
#
_cell.length_a   1.000
_cell.length_b   1.000
_cell.length_c   1.000
_cell.angle_alpha   90.00
_cell.angle_beta   90.00
_cell.angle_gamma   90.00
#
_symmetry.space_group_name_H-M   'P 1'
#
loop_
_entity.id
_entity.type
_entity.pdbx_description
1 polymer ?
#
loop_
_entity_poly.entity_id
_entity_poly.type
_entity_poly.pdbx_seq_one_letter_code
_entity_poly.pdbx_strand_id
1 'polypeptide(L)'
;MQLKIKARVDFGKLALTMPSLIDNYLTRVAVSSSGRAKEAIDSGNFTPLAQSTREIREKGQSPASGRTKTSSAKPLVHTGSLRKSIKAKGKSMEMLSYGIHHLTSGKTANSRFAKAFNMSGKNRPARDFLSLSMKLGSKDATKLTKNFFKAIRKALHKKTPLK
;
A
#
# COMPACT_ATOMS: atom_id res chain seq x y z
N MET A 1 54.95 9.50 -4.00
CA MET A 1 54.32 8.16 -3.95
C MET A 1 53.04 8.20 -4.78
N GLN A 2 52.93 7.45 -5.88
CA GLN A 2 51.71 7.44 -6.74
C GLN A 2 50.79 6.29 -6.30
N LEU A 3 49.61 6.62 -5.78
CA LEU A 3 48.60 5.64 -5.41
C LEU A 3 47.87 5.15 -6.69
N LYS A 4 48.25 3.98 -7.22
CA LYS A 4 47.53 3.33 -8.33
C LYS A 4 46.29 2.60 -7.81
N ILE A 5 45.16 3.29 -7.80
CA ILE A 5 43.86 2.67 -7.50
C ILE A 5 43.40 1.90 -8.75
N LYS A 6 43.52 0.57 -8.74
CA LYS A 6 42.91 -0.31 -9.77
C LYS A 6 41.48 -0.64 -9.36
N ALA A 7 40.50 0.09 -9.87
CA ALA A 7 39.09 -0.26 -9.72
C ALA A 7 38.73 -1.44 -10.64
N ARG A 8 38.36 -2.59 -10.08
CA ARG A 8 37.91 -3.78 -10.84
C ARG A 8 36.38 -3.74 -10.99
N VAL A 9 35.90 -3.08 -12.03
CA VAL A 9 34.46 -2.94 -12.32
C VAL A 9 34.06 -3.80 -13.52
N ASP A 10 32.91 -4.48 -13.43
CA ASP A 10 32.33 -5.32 -14.49
C ASP A 10 30.91 -4.86 -14.84
N PHE A 11 30.81 -3.95 -15.80
CA PHE A 11 29.53 -3.44 -16.28
C PHE A 11 28.73 -4.46 -17.10
N GLY A 12 29.39 -5.42 -17.75
CA GLY A 12 28.73 -6.48 -18.51
C GLY A 12 27.93 -7.41 -17.59
N LYS A 13 28.54 -7.82 -16.48
CA LYS A 13 27.86 -8.60 -15.43
C LYS A 13 26.73 -7.82 -14.78
N LEU A 14 26.92 -6.51 -14.53
CA LEU A 14 25.82 -5.67 -14.04
C LEU A 14 24.67 -5.65 -15.06
N ALA A 15 24.93 -5.38 -16.34
CA ALA A 15 23.89 -5.31 -17.37
C ALA A 15 23.06 -6.61 -17.45
N LEU A 16 23.70 -7.77 -17.34
CA LEU A 16 23.03 -9.07 -17.32
C LEU A 16 22.19 -9.31 -16.06
N THR A 17 22.63 -8.78 -14.91
CA THR A 17 21.96 -9.00 -13.62
C THR A 17 20.93 -7.93 -13.28
N MET A 18 21.05 -6.73 -13.85
CA MET A 18 20.24 -5.56 -13.53
C MET A 18 18.73 -5.79 -13.69
N PRO A 19 18.22 -6.45 -14.76
CA PRO A 19 16.79 -6.73 -14.88
C PRO A 19 16.25 -7.51 -13.68
N SER A 20 16.96 -8.56 -13.24
CA SER A 20 16.57 -9.36 -12.07
C SER A 20 16.63 -8.56 -10.76
N LEU A 21 17.60 -7.63 -10.62
CA LEU A 21 17.72 -6.78 -9.44
C LEU A 21 16.55 -5.80 -9.35
N ILE A 22 16.17 -5.18 -10.47
CA ILE A 22 15.01 -4.29 -10.58
C ILE A 22 13.74 -5.07 -10.25
N ASP A 23 13.56 -6.26 -10.84
CA ASP A 23 12.37 -7.08 -10.62
C ASP A 23 12.20 -7.49 -9.17
N ASN A 24 13.29 -7.91 -8.52
CA ASN A 24 13.30 -8.23 -7.09
C ASN A 24 13.01 -7.01 -6.23
N TYR A 25 13.57 -5.85 -6.58
CA TYR A 25 13.32 -4.60 -5.88
C TYR A 25 11.84 -4.18 -5.97
N LEU A 26 11.28 -4.14 -7.18
CA LEU A 26 9.88 -3.78 -7.41
C LEU A 26 8.91 -4.74 -6.72
N THR A 27 9.18 -6.05 -6.76
CA THR A 27 8.37 -7.04 -6.06
C THR A 27 8.35 -6.80 -4.54
N ARG A 28 9.53 -6.51 -3.96
CA ARG A 28 9.63 -6.21 -2.52
C ARG A 28 8.95 -4.89 -2.15
N VAL A 29 9.06 -3.88 -3.01
CA VAL A 29 8.34 -2.61 -2.84
C VAL A 29 6.83 -2.87 -2.86
N ALA A 30 6.30 -3.62 -3.83
CA ALA A 30 4.88 -3.94 -3.90
C ALA A 30 4.38 -4.69 -2.64
N VAL A 31 5.13 -5.70 -2.17
CA VAL A 31 4.81 -6.43 -0.93
C VAL A 31 4.80 -5.49 0.26
N SER A 32 5.87 -4.71 0.44
CA SER A 32 6.00 -3.75 1.54
C SER A 32 4.86 -2.73 1.54
N SER A 33 4.58 -2.10 0.39
CA SER A 33 3.50 -1.11 0.23
C SER A 33 2.14 -1.71 0.56
N SER A 34 1.86 -2.94 0.10
CA SER A 34 0.60 -3.60 0.41
C SER A 34 0.43 -3.91 1.91
N GLY A 35 1.53 -4.26 2.60
CA GLY A 35 1.55 -4.44 4.05
C GLY A 35 1.29 -3.13 4.78
N ARG A 36 2.01 -2.07 4.42
CA ARG A 36 1.86 -0.74 5.04
C ARG A 36 0.47 -0.13 4.80
N ALA A 37 -0.15 -0.37 3.65
CA ALA A 37 -1.52 0.05 3.39
C ALA A 37 -2.53 -0.68 4.29
N LYS A 38 -2.32 -1.97 4.58
CA LYS A 38 -3.13 -2.71 5.56
C LYS A 38 -2.94 -2.19 6.97
N GLU A 39 -1.69 -1.95 7.38
CA GLU A 39 -1.37 -1.36 8.69
C GLU A 39 -2.01 0.02 8.87
N ALA A 40 -1.97 0.86 7.83
CA ALA A 40 -2.62 2.16 7.82
C ALA A 40 -4.14 2.01 8.06
N ILE A 41 -4.81 1.08 7.37
CA ILE A 41 -6.23 0.77 7.59
C ILE A 41 -6.47 0.28 9.03
N ASP A 42 -5.64 -0.65 9.51
CA ASP A 42 -5.79 -1.29 10.82
C ASP A 42 -5.58 -0.30 11.97
N SER A 43 -4.74 0.72 11.76
CA SER A 43 -4.50 1.79 12.74
C SER A 43 -5.78 2.55 13.08
N GLY A 44 -6.72 2.68 12.13
CA GLY A 44 -7.96 3.43 12.31
C GLY A 44 -7.76 4.95 12.49
N ASN A 45 -6.55 5.47 12.25
CA ASN A 45 -6.18 6.88 12.40
C ASN A 45 -6.73 7.75 11.26
N PHE A 46 -8.05 7.75 11.11
CA PHE A 46 -8.80 8.51 10.12
C PHE A 46 -9.93 9.28 10.78
N THR A 47 -10.56 10.20 10.05
CA THR A 47 -11.78 10.85 10.51
C THR A 47 -12.81 9.80 10.92
N PRO A 48 -13.36 9.90 12.15
CA PRO A 48 -14.34 8.96 12.68
C PRO A 48 -15.55 8.76 11.75
N LEU A 49 -16.26 7.66 11.98
CA LEU A 49 -17.52 7.40 11.29
C LEU A 49 -18.60 8.34 11.82
N ALA A 50 -19.45 8.83 10.92
CA ALA A 50 -20.67 9.52 11.32
C ALA A 50 -21.58 8.56 12.12
N GLN A 51 -22.36 9.10 13.04
CA GLN A 51 -23.26 8.32 13.90
C GLN A 51 -24.21 7.43 13.08
N SER A 52 -24.81 7.96 12.01
CA SER A 52 -25.65 7.18 11.09
C SER A 52 -24.94 5.99 10.47
N THR A 53 -23.64 6.12 10.16
CA THR A 53 -22.84 5.01 9.61
C THR A 53 -22.57 3.94 10.66
N ARG A 54 -22.40 4.33 11.93
CA ARG A 54 -22.25 3.38 13.05
C ARG A 54 -23.54 2.59 13.26
N GLU A 55 -24.68 3.28 13.30
CA GLU A 55 -26.00 2.64 13.46
C GLU A 55 -26.30 1.67 12.32
N ILE A 56 -25.99 2.03 11.07
CA ILE A 56 -26.13 1.15 9.91
C ILE A 56 -25.28 -0.12 10.08
N ARG A 57 -24.06 0.00 10.60
CA ARG A 57 -23.16 -1.14 10.85
C ARG A 57 -23.67 -2.02 11.99
N GLU A 58 -24.11 -1.43 13.08
CA GLU A 58 -24.62 -2.14 14.26
C GLU A 58 -25.89 -2.93 13.91
N LYS A 59 -26.80 -2.30 13.15
CA LYS A 59 -28.05 -2.92 12.71
C LYS A 59 -27.88 -3.85 11.51
N GLY A 60 -26.70 -3.87 10.85
CA GLY A 60 -26.44 -4.72 9.68
C GLY A 60 -27.24 -4.28 8.45
N GLN A 61 -27.49 -2.98 8.29
CA GLN A 61 -28.38 -2.48 7.24
C GLN A 61 -27.66 -2.25 5.91
N SER A 62 -26.32 -2.22 5.89
CA SER A 62 -25.54 -1.96 4.67
C SER A 62 -25.55 -3.16 3.70
N PRO A 63 -26.13 -3.03 2.50
CA PRO A 63 -26.13 -4.12 1.51
C PRO A 63 -24.72 -4.42 0.99
N ALA A 64 -23.85 -3.41 0.87
CA ALA A 64 -22.46 -3.57 0.45
C ALA A 64 -21.63 -4.44 1.41
N SER A 65 -22.09 -4.61 2.65
CA SER A 65 -21.47 -5.49 3.65
C SER A 65 -22.09 -6.88 3.72
N GLY A 66 -23.02 -7.21 2.82
CA GLY A 66 -23.83 -8.43 2.93
C GLY A 66 -24.71 -8.42 4.18
N ARG A 67 -25.12 -7.24 4.66
CA ARG A 67 -25.85 -7.05 5.92
C ARG A 67 -25.13 -7.55 7.18
N THR A 68 -23.80 -7.62 7.15
CA THR A 68 -22.99 -8.03 8.29
C THR A 68 -23.05 -6.98 9.41
N LYS A 69 -23.43 -7.41 10.62
CA LYS A 69 -23.46 -6.56 11.82
C LYS A 69 -22.08 -6.39 12.43
N THR A 70 -21.77 -5.20 12.94
CA THR A 70 -20.58 -4.97 13.77
C THR A 70 -20.76 -3.74 14.67
N SER A 71 -20.21 -3.82 15.88
CA SER A 71 -20.06 -2.67 16.80
C SER A 71 -18.79 -1.85 16.52
N SER A 72 -17.96 -2.28 15.56
CA SER A 72 -16.73 -1.59 15.22
C SER A 72 -16.99 -0.21 14.62
N ALA A 73 -16.59 0.82 15.35
CA ALA A 73 -16.55 2.20 14.88
C ALA A 73 -15.30 2.52 14.03
N LYS A 74 -14.39 1.56 13.83
CA LYS A 74 -13.14 1.78 13.08
C LYS A 74 -13.45 2.08 11.61
N PRO A 75 -13.00 3.22 11.06
CA PRO A 75 -13.17 3.51 9.64
C PRO A 75 -12.46 2.48 8.75
N LEU A 76 -12.98 2.26 7.54
CA LEU A 76 -12.46 1.31 6.55
C LEU A 76 -12.45 -0.18 6.96
N VAL A 77 -12.70 -0.49 8.24
CA VAL A 77 -12.76 -1.84 8.80
C VAL A 77 -14.20 -2.18 9.19
N HIS A 78 -14.98 -2.62 8.19
CA HIS A 78 -16.32 -3.22 8.42
C HIS A 78 -16.24 -4.73 8.27
N THR A 79 -16.27 -5.25 7.04
CA THR A 79 -16.13 -6.69 6.73
C THR A 79 -14.67 -7.13 6.57
N GLY A 80 -13.74 -6.16 6.50
CA GLY A 80 -12.35 -6.40 6.13
C GLY A 80 -12.11 -6.66 4.64
N SER A 81 -13.13 -6.60 3.78
CA SER A 81 -12.99 -6.88 2.34
C SER A 81 -11.98 -5.95 1.66
N LEU A 82 -11.99 -4.65 2.00
CA LEU A 82 -11.01 -3.69 1.49
C LEU A 82 -9.59 -4.10 1.88
N ARG A 83 -9.34 -4.32 3.17
CA ARG A 83 -8.05 -4.76 3.70
C ARG A 83 -7.56 -6.04 3.01
N LYS A 84 -8.43 -7.05 2.86
CA LYS A 84 -8.11 -8.33 2.19
C LYS A 84 -7.81 -8.15 0.71
N SER A 85 -8.42 -7.17 0.05
CA SER A 85 -8.20 -6.92 -1.38
C SER A 85 -6.86 -6.29 -1.71
N ILE A 86 -6.25 -5.58 -0.75
CA ILE A 86 -4.94 -4.96 -0.95
C ILE A 86 -3.88 -6.07 -0.98
N LYS A 87 -3.25 -6.28 -2.12
CA LYS A 87 -2.23 -7.33 -2.28
C LYS A 87 -1.18 -6.93 -3.31
N ALA A 88 0.03 -7.42 -3.12
CA ALA A 88 1.03 -7.38 -4.17
C ALA A 88 0.67 -8.40 -5.25
N LYS A 89 0.86 -8.03 -6.51
CA LYS A 89 0.78 -8.89 -7.68
C LYS A 89 2.02 -8.67 -8.54
N GLY A 90 3.01 -9.53 -8.35
CA GLY A 90 4.33 -9.35 -8.97
C GLY A 90 4.94 -8.01 -8.58
N LYS A 91 5.16 -7.15 -9.58
CA LYS A 91 5.84 -5.86 -9.45
C LYS A 91 4.91 -4.70 -9.08
N SER A 92 3.61 -4.95 -8.95
CA SER A 92 2.59 -3.92 -8.65
C SER A 92 1.74 -4.29 -7.43
N MET A 93 0.99 -3.32 -6.93
CA MET A 93 -0.04 -3.52 -5.91
C MET A 93 -1.41 -3.38 -6.56
N GLU A 94 -2.33 -4.28 -6.18
CA GLU A 94 -3.73 -4.21 -6.56
C GLU A 94 -4.61 -4.02 -5.33
N MET A 95 -5.77 -3.38 -5.54
CA MET A 95 -6.83 -3.25 -4.54
C MET A 95 -8.19 -3.12 -5.24
N LEU A 96 -9.28 -3.37 -4.51
CA LEU A 96 -10.63 -3.09 -5.01
C LEU A 96 -10.79 -1.59 -5.31
N SER A 97 -11.56 -1.26 -6.34
CA SER A 97 -11.92 0.12 -6.69
C SER A 97 -12.56 0.89 -5.53
N TYR A 98 -13.25 0.18 -4.62
CA TYR A 98 -13.74 0.72 -3.35
C TYR A 98 -12.66 1.48 -2.56
N GLY A 99 -11.40 1.03 -2.60
CA GLY A 99 -10.28 1.71 -1.97
C GLY A 99 -10.02 3.09 -2.56
N ILE A 100 -10.10 3.23 -3.89
CA ILE A 100 -9.90 4.50 -4.61
C ILE A 100 -10.90 5.54 -4.13
N HIS A 101 -12.15 5.13 -3.90
CA HIS A 101 -13.16 6.03 -3.40
C HIS A 101 -12.74 6.68 -2.08
N HIS A 102 -11.96 6.04 -1.21
CA HIS A 102 -11.57 6.64 0.08
C HIS A 102 -10.32 7.51 0.03
N LEU A 103 -9.61 7.59 -1.10
CA LEU A 103 -8.41 8.42 -1.22
C LEU A 103 -8.73 9.91 -1.26
N THR A 104 -9.91 10.27 -1.78
CA THR A 104 -10.34 11.66 -1.90
C THR A 104 -11.62 11.93 -1.11
N SER A 105 -11.76 13.17 -0.67
CA SER A 105 -13.04 13.62 -0.11
C SER A 105 -14.08 13.69 -1.22
N GLY A 106 -15.36 13.61 -0.87
CA GLY A 106 -16.42 13.72 -1.85
C GLY A 106 -17.78 13.70 -1.20
N LYS A 107 -18.82 13.51 -2.03
CA LYS A 107 -20.19 13.34 -1.55
C LYS A 107 -20.57 11.87 -1.60
N THR A 108 -21.43 11.45 -0.69
CA THR A 108 -22.11 10.15 -0.75
C THR A 108 -22.95 10.06 -2.03
N ALA A 109 -23.02 8.86 -2.61
CA ALA A 109 -23.78 8.62 -3.83
C ALA A 109 -25.28 8.89 -3.62
N ASN A 110 -25.94 9.42 -4.64
CA ASN A 110 -27.39 9.63 -4.65
C ASN A 110 -28.16 8.33 -4.94
N SER A 111 -28.01 7.35 -4.04
CA SER A 111 -28.64 6.02 -4.15
C SER A 111 -29.90 5.93 -3.29
N ARG A 112 -30.80 4.98 -3.60
CA ARG A 112 -31.99 4.69 -2.77
C ARG A 112 -31.60 4.38 -1.32
N PHE A 113 -30.51 3.63 -1.13
CA PHE A 113 -29.95 3.36 0.20
C PHE A 113 -29.52 4.65 0.91
N ALA A 114 -28.72 5.49 0.24
CA ALA A 114 -28.28 6.74 0.84
C ALA A 114 -29.46 7.68 1.15
N LYS A 115 -30.52 7.72 0.34
CA LYS A 115 -31.74 8.49 0.64
C LYS A 115 -32.46 7.94 1.88
N ALA A 116 -32.60 6.61 2.00
CA ALA A 116 -33.29 5.97 3.13
C ALA A 116 -32.65 6.28 4.50
N PHE A 117 -31.33 6.53 4.53
CA PHE A 117 -30.60 6.89 5.75
C PHE A 117 -30.28 8.39 5.87
N ASN A 118 -30.94 9.23 5.07
CA ASN A 118 -30.65 10.66 4.97
C ASN A 118 -29.13 10.92 4.82
N MET A 119 -28.46 10.13 3.98
CA MET A 119 -27.05 10.22 3.69
C MET A 119 -26.78 10.79 2.31
N SER A 120 -27.76 10.87 1.40
CA SER A 120 -27.54 11.33 0.03
C SER A 120 -26.92 12.73 -0.04
N GLY A 121 -25.86 12.90 -0.85
CA GLY A 121 -25.19 14.19 -1.04
C GLY A 121 -24.39 14.72 0.15
N LYS A 122 -24.35 13.99 1.29
CA LYS A 122 -23.57 14.38 2.47
C LYS A 122 -22.07 14.28 2.22
N ASN A 123 -21.33 15.17 2.87
CA ASN A 123 -19.88 15.18 2.84
C ASN A 123 -19.31 13.89 3.43
N ARG A 124 -18.35 13.33 2.72
CA ARG A 124 -17.59 12.16 3.12
C ARG A 124 -16.11 12.53 3.12
N PRO A 125 -15.44 12.47 4.29
CA PRO A 125 -14.04 12.82 4.40
C PRO A 125 -13.16 11.82 3.64
N ALA A 126 -12.03 12.29 3.14
CA ALA A 126 -10.96 11.42 2.66
C ALA A 126 -10.43 10.58 3.82
N ARG A 127 -10.09 9.33 3.53
CA ARG A 127 -9.41 8.41 4.44
C ARG A 127 -8.26 7.78 3.66
N ASP A 128 -7.31 8.64 3.30
CA ASP A 128 -6.18 8.29 2.45
C ASP A 128 -5.17 7.40 3.21
N PHE A 129 -5.47 6.11 3.20
CA PHE A 129 -4.60 5.08 3.77
C PHE A 129 -3.32 4.88 2.96
N LEU A 130 -3.25 5.34 1.70
CA LEU A 130 -2.03 5.24 0.90
C LEU A 130 -1.01 6.29 1.33
N SER A 131 -1.41 7.55 1.50
CA SER A 131 -0.53 8.58 2.05
C SER A 131 -0.05 8.22 3.47
N LEU A 132 -0.95 7.70 4.31
CA LEU A 132 -0.57 7.21 5.63
C LEU A 132 0.41 6.02 5.54
N SER A 133 0.21 5.09 4.61
CA SER A 133 1.13 3.97 4.40
C SER A 133 2.54 4.41 4.00
N MET A 134 2.67 5.49 3.21
CA MET A 134 3.96 6.05 2.83
C MET A 134 4.70 6.62 4.04
N LYS A 135 3.97 7.30 4.94
CA LYS A 135 4.53 7.81 6.20
C LYS A 135 5.07 6.66 7.07
N LEU A 136 4.30 5.58 7.19
CA LEU A 136 4.68 4.37 7.93
C LEU A 136 5.86 3.63 7.27
N GLY A 137 5.94 3.62 5.94
CA GLY A 137 6.90 2.85 5.15
C GLY A 137 8.30 3.48 4.99
N SER A 138 8.53 4.70 5.49
CA SER A 138 9.79 5.45 5.28
C SER A 138 11.07 4.69 5.68
N LYS A 139 11.03 3.95 6.80
CA LYS A 139 12.16 3.11 7.26
C LYS A 139 12.37 1.87 6.37
N ASP A 140 11.30 1.23 5.93
CA ASP A 140 11.38 0.06 5.06
C ASP A 140 11.89 0.42 3.67
N ALA A 141 11.40 1.52 3.10
CA ALA A 141 11.85 2.06 1.83
C ALA A 141 13.37 2.31 1.88
N THR A 142 13.86 2.92 2.96
CA THR A 142 15.30 3.13 3.16
C THR A 142 16.09 1.82 3.17
N LYS A 143 15.60 0.80 3.88
CA LYS A 143 16.25 -0.53 3.95
C LYS A 143 16.24 -1.24 2.60
N LEU A 144 15.12 -1.20 1.88
CA LEU A 144 14.97 -1.79 0.55
C LEU A 144 15.92 -1.15 -0.46
N THR A 145 15.98 0.18 -0.49
CA THR A 145 16.88 0.95 -1.35
C THR A 145 18.35 0.66 -1.03
N LYS A 146 18.72 0.59 0.26
CA LYS A 146 20.08 0.21 0.68
C LYS A 146 20.44 -1.20 0.19
N ASN A 147 19.53 -2.16 0.31
CA ASN A 147 19.76 -3.53 -0.16
C ASN A 147 19.90 -3.60 -1.69
N PHE A 148 19.11 -2.82 -2.42
CA PHE A 148 19.22 -2.72 -3.88
C PHE A 148 20.59 -2.18 -4.31
N PHE A 149 21.04 -1.07 -3.73
CA PHE A 149 22.38 -0.54 -4.01
C PHE A 149 23.50 -1.50 -3.59
N LYS A 150 23.35 -2.22 -2.49
CA LYS A 150 24.30 -3.28 -2.09
C LYS A 150 24.37 -4.39 -3.15
N ALA A 151 23.24 -4.76 -3.74
CA ALA A 151 23.19 -5.77 -4.80
C ALA A 151 23.85 -5.26 -6.10
N ILE A 152 23.60 -4.01 -6.50
CA ILE A 152 24.28 -3.36 -7.63
C ILE A 152 25.80 -3.36 -7.43
N ARG A 153 26.27 -2.90 -6.26
CA ARG A 153 27.72 -2.90 -5.94
C ARG A 153 28.30 -4.31 -6.00
N LYS A 154 27.59 -5.31 -5.49
CA LYS A 154 28.03 -6.72 -5.56
C LYS A 154 28.11 -7.22 -7.01
N ALA A 155 27.19 -6.82 -7.87
CA ALA A 155 27.18 -7.20 -9.29
C ALA A 155 28.34 -6.54 -10.07
N LEU A 156 28.70 -5.31 -9.72
CA LEU A 156 29.82 -4.56 -10.31
C LEU A 156 31.20 -5.15 -9.96
N HIS A 157 31.35 -5.85 -8.84
CA HIS A 157 32.65 -6.37 -8.41
C HIS A 157 32.93 -7.76 -9.02
N LYS A 158 34.07 -7.89 -9.70
CA LYS A 158 34.57 -9.17 -10.24
C LYS A 158 34.80 -10.20 -9.12
N LYS A 159 34.17 -11.36 -9.23
CA LYS A 159 34.58 -12.63 -8.60
C LYS A 159 35.06 -13.56 -9.72
N THR A 160 36.21 -13.30 -10.30
CA THR A 160 36.84 -14.27 -11.20
C THR A 160 38.35 -14.16 -11.01
N PRO A 161 39.05 -15.27 -10.71
CA PRO A 161 40.49 -15.24 -10.57
C PRO A 161 41.10 -14.84 -11.90
N LEU A 162 42.13 -14.00 -11.85
CA LEU A 162 42.93 -13.69 -13.02
C LEU A 162 43.62 -14.99 -13.45
N LYS A 163 43.08 -15.63 -14.50
CA LYS A 163 43.83 -15.91 -15.73
C LYS A 163 45.34 -15.71 -15.64
#